data_AF-A0A925UYX5-F1
#
_entry.id   AF-A0A925UYX5-F1
#
_cell.length_a   1.000
_cell.length_b   1.000
_cell.length_c   1.000
_cell.angle_alpha   90.00
_cell.angle_beta   90.00
_cell.angle_gamma   90.00
#
_symmetry.space_group_name_H-M   'P 1'
#
loop_
_entity.id
_entity.type
_entity.pdbx_description
1 polymer ?
#
loop_
_entity_poly.entity_id
_entity_poly.type
_entity_poly.pdbx_seq_one_letter_code
_entity_poly.pdbx_strand_id
1 'polypeptide(L)'
;MVASELVQINVDIASACTVALGAADRLDQLAAQMAELAGFDKKAQKNLRRYALAALYANAVATDEASTDSVTKLLVEATPLREGMLVAAEALAHRGIVSPQRVAEIRSGQGHLDTADDLIALSALFRDSWTVVQAKTAVTREEIDRSAVLGSQLHIARGARRVGTDGRSGPAHSQLLR
;
A
#
# COMPACT_ATOMS: atom_id res chain seq x y z
N MET A 1 -8.04 -34.58 7.04
CA MET A 1 -7.67 -33.14 6.99
C MET A 1 -7.11 -32.78 8.35
N VAL A 2 -5.80 -32.58 8.44
CA VAL A 2 -5.16 -32.19 9.71
C VAL A 2 -5.53 -30.73 9.95
N ALA A 3 -6.18 -30.44 11.07
CA ALA A 3 -6.47 -29.08 11.49
C ALA A 3 -5.12 -28.34 11.61
N SER A 4 -4.93 -27.29 10.81
CA SER A 4 -3.72 -26.47 10.85
C SER A 4 -3.60 -25.89 12.25
N GLU A 5 -2.53 -26.22 12.95
CA GLU A 5 -2.20 -25.64 14.25
C GLU A 5 -2.10 -24.12 14.07
N LEU A 6 -2.99 -23.37 14.74
CA LEU A 6 -2.96 -21.92 14.69
C LEU A 6 -1.74 -21.46 15.48
N VAL A 7 -0.71 -20.98 14.78
CA VAL A 7 0.49 -20.43 15.40
C VAL A 7 0.18 -19.06 15.98
N GLN A 8 0.56 -18.83 17.24
CA GLN A 8 0.41 -17.53 17.87
C GLN A 8 1.34 -16.52 17.17
N ILE A 9 0.74 -15.45 16.63
CA ILE A 9 1.49 -14.33 16.07
C ILE A 9 2.08 -13.52 17.22
N ASN A 10 3.40 -13.55 17.35
CA ASN A 10 4.15 -12.81 18.38
C ASN A 10 4.86 -11.55 17.85
N VAL A 11 4.55 -11.17 16.60
CA VAL A 11 5.17 -10.04 15.90
C VAL A 11 4.11 -9.01 15.56
N ASP A 12 4.47 -7.72 15.66
CA ASP A 12 3.67 -6.64 15.10
C ASP A 12 3.74 -6.71 13.57
N ILE A 13 2.66 -7.18 12.94
CA ILE A 13 2.65 -7.50 11.51
C ILE A 13 2.89 -6.24 10.66
N ALA A 14 2.32 -5.10 11.05
CA ALA A 14 2.47 -3.85 10.31
C ALA A 14 3.93 -3.36 10.34
N SER A 15 4.54 -3.34 11.53
CA SER A 15 5.92 -2.93 11.73
C SER A 15 6.90 -3.87 11.02
N ALA A 16 6.69 -5.18 11.13
CA ALA A 16 7.52 -6.18 10.45
C ALA A 16 7.46 -6.04 8.93
N CYS A 17 6.28 -5.77 8.37
CA CYS A 17 6.13 -5.58 6.94
C CYS A 17 6.79 -4.27 6.46
N THR A 18 6.71 -3.18 7.22
CA THR A 18 7.41 -1.93 6.91
C THR A 18 8.93 -2.13 6.85
N VAL A 19 9.50 -2.87 7.81
CA VAL A 19 10.92 -3.24 7.81
C VAL A 19 11.26 -4.10 6.59
N ALA A 20 10.44 -5.10 6.28
CA ALA A 20 10.65 -5.98 5.13
C ALA A 20 10.59 -5.22 3.79
N LEU A 21 9.68 -4.25 3.66
CA LEU A 21 9.59 -3.39 2.47
C LEU A 21 10.83 -2.51 2.32
N GLY A 22 11.30 -1.89 3.40
CA GLY A 22 12.53 -1.09 3.39
C GLY A 22 13.79 -1.93 3.14
N ALA A 23 13.80 -3.19 3.56
CA ALA A 23 14.87 -4.13 3.29
C ALA A 23 14.87 -4.59 1.83
N ALA A 24 13.69 -4.88 1.26
CA ALA A 24 13.56 -5.39 -0.11
C ALA A 24 14.32 -4.55 -1.15
N ASP A 25 14.29 -3.22 -1.01
CA ASP A 25 14.97 -2.29 -1.93
C ASP A 25 16.51 -2.39 -1.90
N ARG A 26 17.08 -2.97 -0.83
CA ARG A 26 18.53 -3.09 -0.61
C ARG A 26 19.05 -4.51 -0.78
N LEU A 27 18.16 -5.50 -0.72
CA LEU A 27 18.53 -6.92 -0.72
C LEU A 27 19.08 -7.39 -2.07
N ASP A 28 18.68 -6.77 -3.18
CA ASP A 28 19.20 -7.15 -4.50
C ASP A 28 20.71 -6.92 -4.61
N GLN A 29 21.23 -5.87 -3.96
CA GLN A 29 22.67 -5.56 -3.93
C GLN A 29 23.47 -6.60 -3.12
N LEU A 30 22.82 -7.30 -2.19
CA LEU A 30 23.42 -8.31 -1.34
C LEU A 30 23.14 -9.74 -1.81
N ALA A 31 22.39 -9.92 -2.91
CA ALA A 31 21.87 -11.22 -3.34
C ALA A 31 22.97 -12.28 -3.54
N ALA A 32 24.12 -11.89 -4.07
CA ALA A 32 25.25 -12.81 -4.28
C ALA A 32 25.87 -13.27 -2.95
N GLN A 33 26.01 -12.37 -1.96
CA GLN A 33 26.57 -12.69 -0.64
C GLN A 33 25.59 -13.51 0.20
N MET A 34 24.30 -13.17 0.14
CA MET A 34 23.25 -13.92 0.83
C MET A 34 23.11 -15.34 0.28
N ALA A 35 23.37 -15.54 -1.00
CA ALA A 35 23.36 -16.85 -1.64
C ALA A 35 24.44 -17.81 -1.10
N GLU A 36 25.49 -17.30 -0.45
CA GLU A 36 26.53 -18.11 0.18
C GLU A 36 26.13 -18.59 1.59
N LEU A 37 25.08 -18.02 2.18
CA LEU A 37 24.59 -18.43 3.50
C LEU A 37 23.88 -19.77 3.42
N ALA A 38 24.28 -20.70 4.28
CA ALA A 38 23.65 -22.01 4.38
C ALA A 38 22.16 -21.89 4.73
N GLY A 39 21.30 -22.51 3.91
CA GLY A 39 19.85 -22.51 4.12
C GLY A 39 19.11 -21.24 3.68
N PHE A 40 19.79 -20.30 3.01
CA PHE A 40 19.15 -19.07 2.56
C PHE A 40 18.12 -19.29 1.43
N ASP A 41 16.89 -18.87 1.67
CA ASP A 41 15.81 -18.98 0.70
C ASP A 41 15.81 -17.79 -0.28
N LYS A 42 16.43 -18.01 -1.44
CA LYS A 42 16.44 -17.07 -2.58
C LYS A 42 15.03 -16.74 -3.08
N LYS A 43 14.07 -17.67 -2.94
CA LYS A 43 12.68 -17.42 -3.34
C LYS A 43 12.02 -16.47 -2.36
N ALA A 44 12.24 -16.63 -1.05
CA ALA A 44 11.75 -15.70 -0.04
C ALA A 44 12.32 -14.29 -0.24
N GLN A 45 13.60 -14.15 -0.57
CA GLN A 45 14.22 -12.87 -0.90
C GLN A 45 13.53 -12.17 -2.08
N LYS A 46 13.43 -12.85 -3.22
CA LYS A 46 12.80 -12.30 -4.45
C LYS A 46 11.34 -11.93 -4.24
N ASN A 47 10.65 -12.64 -3.34
CA ASN A 47 9.26 -12.40 -3.03
C ASN A 47 9.05 -11.55 -1.77
N LEU A 48 10.11 -11.07 -1.10
CA LEU A 48 9.98 -10.42 0.21
C LEU A 48 9.00 -9.25 0.16
N ARG A 49 9.15 -8.39 -0.87
CA ARG A 49 8.23 -7.28 -1.11
C ARG A 49 6.79 -7.76 -1.30
N ARG A 50 6.60 -8.79 -2.12
CA ARG A 50 5.28 -9.38 -2.40
C ARG A 50 4.66 -9.99 -1.14
N TYR A 51 5.46 -10.67 -0.32
CA TYR A 51 5.01 -11.29 0.94
C TYR A 51 4.69 -10.24 2.00
N ALA A 52 5.49 -9.17 2.12
CA ALA A 52 5.20 -8.07 3.03
C ALA A 52 3.88 -7.36 2.66
N LEU A 53 3.65 -7.11 1.37
CA LEU A 53 2.37 -6.54 0.90
C LEU A 53 1.20 -7.50 1.12
N ALA A 54 1.38 -8.79 0.85
CA ALA A 54 0.34 -9.80 1.08
C ALA A 54 0.01 -9.97 2.57
N ALA A 55 1.01 -9.92 3.44
CA ALA A 55 0.84 -9.99 4.89
C ALA A 55 0.16 -8.74 5.44
N LEU A 56 0.52 -7.54 4.96
CA LEU A 56 -0.21 -6.29 5.27
C LEU A 56 -1.68 -6.38 4.85
N TYR A 57 -1.94 -6.89 3.64
CA TYR A 57 -3.30 -7.11 3.15
C TYR A 57 -4.08 -8.08 4.04
N ALA A 58 -3.50 -9.25 4.34
CA ALA A 58 -4.14 -10.26 5.18
C ALA A 58 -4.41 -9.74 6.59
N ASN A 59 -3.46 -9.01 7.18
CA ASN A 59 -3.63 -8.38 8.48
C ASN A 59 -4.76 -7.36 8.46
N ALA A 60 -4.77 -6.46 7.47
CA ALA A 60 -5.84 -5.47 7.34
C ALA A 60 -7.22 -6.14 7.24
N VAL A 61 -7.38 -7.14 6.35
CA VAL A 61 -8.64 -7.88 6.20
C VAL A 61 -9.04 -8.60 7.49
N ALA A 62 -8.09 -9.17 8.23
CA ALA A 62 -8.37 -9.87 9.47
C ALA A 62 -8.72 -8.93 10.64
N THR A 63 -8.24 -7.69 10.60
CA THR A 63 -8.46 -6.69 11.66
C THR A 63 -9.58 -5.70 11.37
N ASP A 64 -10.07 -5.63 10.12
CA ASP A 64 -11.08 -4.66 9.70
C ASP A 64 -12.49 -5.21 9.97
N GLU A 65 -13.10 -4.76 11.07
CA GLU A 65 -14.55 -4.86 11.26
C GLU A 65 -15.22 -3.93 10.23
N ALA A 66 -15.57 -4.49 9.07
CA ALA A 66 -16.11 -3.75 7.94
C ALA A 66 -17.29 -2.83 8.33
N SER A 67 -17.01 -1.53 8.43
CA SER A 67 -18.02 -0.48 8.49
C SER A 67 -17.68 0.61 7.48
N THR A 68 -18.71 1.18 6.84
CA THR A 68 -18.61 2.29 5.87
C THR A 68 -17.89 3.52 6.45
N ASP A 69 -17.85 3.65 7.78
CA ASP A 69 -17.10 4.67 8.51
C ASP A 69 -15.58 4.57 8.31
N SER A 70 -15.04 3.40 7.99
CA SER A 70 -13.59 3.18 7.79
C SER A 70 -13.05 3.94 6.58
N VAL A 71 -13.73 3.90 5.43
CA VAL A 71 -13.31 4.60 4.20
C VAL A 71 -13.35 6.10 4.40
N THR A 72 -14.42 6.63 5.01
CA THR A 72 -14.56 8.06 5.27
C THR A 72 -13.44 8.56 6.19
N LYS A 73 -13.11 7.81 7.26
CA LYS A 73 -12.00 8.14 8.16
C LYS A 73 -10.65 8.13 7.44
N LEU A 74 -10.40 7.13 6.59
CA LEU A 74 -9.17 7.07 5.78
C LEU A 74 -9.09 8.25 4.81
N LEU A 75 -10.20 8.66 4.19
CA LEU A 75 -10.23 9.80 3.26
C LEU A 75 -9.98 11.14 3.93
N VAL A 76 -10.37 11.32 5.21
CA VAL A 76 -10.07 12.53 5.99
C VAL A 76 -8.57 12.76 6.12
N GLU A 77 -7.79 11.69 6.27
CA GLU A 77 -6.33 11.77 6.35
C GLU A 77 -5.68 11.81 4.95
N ALA A 78 -6.15 10.95 4.03
CA ALA A 78 -5.55 10.76 2.72
C ALA A 78 -5.68 11.99 1.80
N THR A 79 -6.80 12.71 1.86
CA THR A 79 -7.05 13.86 0.98
C THR A 79 -6.05 15.00 1.19
N PRO A 80 -5.89 15.56 2.40
CA PRO A 80 -4.93 16.64 2.62
C PRO A 80 -3.48 16.18 2.41
N LEU A 81 -3.15 14.93 2.75
CA LEU A 81 -1.82 14.38 2.50
C LEU A 81 -1.50 14.32 1.00
N ARG A 82 -2.44 13.85 0.18
CA ARG A 82 -2.32 13.85 -1.27
C ARG A 82 -2.10 15.25 -1.81
N GLU A 83 -2.92 16.21 -1.38
CA GLU A 83 -2.82 17.60 -1.82
C GLU A 83 -1.45 18.21 -1.50
N GLY A 84 -0.98 18.07 -0.26
CA GLY A 84 0.32 18.58 0.17
C GLY A 84 1.48 17.97 -0.61
N MET A 85 1.49 16.64 -0.77
CA MET A 85 2.52 15.93 -1.53
C MET A 85 2.49 16.31 -3.02
N LEU A 86 1.30 16.49 -3.60
CA LEU A 86 1.14 16.87 -5.00
C LEU A 86 1.66 18.29 -5.27
N VAL A 87 1.35 19.26 -4.39
CA VAL A 87 1.88 20.63 -4.47
C VAL A 87 3.42 20.62 -4.41
N ALA A 88 4.00 19.84 -3.51
CA ALA A 88 5.45 19.71 -3.41
C ALA A 88 6.05 19.06 -4.67
N ALA A 89 5.41 18.02 -5.22
CA ALA A 89 5.86 17.34 -6.44
C ALA A 89 5.85 18.30 -7.65
N GLU A 90 4.84 19.16 -7.75
CA GLU A 90 4.74 20.17 -8.80
C GLU A 90 5.81 21.26 -8.70
N ALA A 91 6.10 21.73 -7.49
CA ALA A 91 7.18 22.68 -7.26
C ALA A 91 8.53 22.10 -7.70
N LEU A 92 8.78 20.82 -7.39
CA LEU A 92 9.97 20.10 -7.82
C LEU A 92 10.00 19.88 -9.34
N ALA A 93 8.85 19.57 -9.95
CA ALA A 93 8.72 19.40 -11.39
C ALA A 93 8.99 20.70 -12.14
N HIS A 94 8.46 21.83 -11.65
CA HIS A 94 8.72 23.15 -12.21
C HIS A 94 10.21 23.53 -12.18
N ARG A 95 10.97 22.97 -11.23
CA ARG A 95 12.42 23.15 -11.14
C ARG A 95 13.21 22.08 -11.91
N GLY A 96 12.54 21.17 -12.62
CA GLY A 96 13.17 20.09 -13.39
C GLY A 96 13.82 19.01 -12.52
N ILE A 97 13.48 18.92 -11.24
CA ILE A 97 14.08 17.97 -10.29
C ILE A 97 13.41 16.59 -10.40
N VAL A 98 12.09 16.58 -10.66
CA VAL A 98 11.31 15.37 -10.93
C VAL A 98 10.59 15.51 -12.28
N SER A 99 10.13 14.40 -12.86
CA SER A 99 9.46 14.39 -14.17
C SER A 99 8.13 15.18 -14.15
N PRO A 100 7.98 16.27 -14.91
CA PRO A 100 6.73 17.01 -14.99
C PRO A 100 5.60 16.20 -15.59
N GLN A 101 5.91 15.30 -16.53
CA GLN A 101 4.93 14.40 -17.14
C GLN A 101 4.34 13.45 -16.08
N ARG A 102 5.20 12.82 -15.27
CA ARG A 102 4.75 11.88 -14.22
C ARG A 102 3.90 12.59 -13.15
N VAL A 103 4.24 13.83 -12.81
CA VAL A 103 3.44 14.65 -11.88
C VAL A 103 2.09 15.04 -12.49
N ALA A 104 2.05 15.40 -13.79
CA ALA A 104 0.81 15.71 -14.49
C ALA A 104 -0.12 14.49 -14.60
N GLU A 105 0.43 13.30 -14.84
CA GLU A 105 -0.32 12.04 -14.83
C GLU A 105 -0.99 11.79 -13.48
N ILE A 106 -0.24 11.94 -12.37
CA ILE A 106 -0.78 11.83 -11.00
C ILE A 106 -1.87 12.90 -10.74
N ARG A 107 -1.63 14.15 -11.15
CA ARG A 107 -2.63 15.24 -10.98
C ARG A 107 -3.92 14.95 -11.74
N SER A 108 -3.83 14.30 -12.91
CA SER A 108 -4.97 14.06 -13.79
C SER A 108 -6.00 13.07 -13.24
N GLY A 109 -5.69 12.35 -12.14
CA GLY A 109 -6.67 11.56 -11.40
C GLY A 109 -7.87 12.40 -10.94
N GLN A 110 -9.08 12.01 -11.35
CA GLN A 110 -10.35 12.67 -11.05
C GLN A 110 -11.16 11.94 -9.94
N GLY A 111 -10.75 12.09 -8.67
CA GLY A 111 -11.61 11.85 -7.50
C GLY A 111 -11.05 10.93 -6.41
N HIS A 112 -11.91 10.53 -5.44
CA HIS A 112 -11.54 9.60 -4.34
C HIS A 112 -11.08 8.22 -4.84
N LEU A 113 -11.50 7.85 -6.06
CA LEU A 113 -11.05 6.63 -6.72
C LEU A 113 -9.56 6.71 -7.08
N ASP A 114 -9.05 7.91 -7.32
CA ASP A 114 -7.67 8.16 -7.71
C ASP A 114 -6.79 8.52 -6.51
N THR A 115 -7.38 8.95 -5.38
CA THR A 115 -6.61 9.29 -4.17
C THR A 115 -5.72 8.16 -3.68
N ALA A 116 -6.19 6.91 -3.77
CA ALA A 116 -5.41 5.74 -3.35
C ALA A 116 -4.20 5.52 -4.26
N ASP A 117 -4.44 5.51 -5.57
CA ASP A 117 -3.42 5.33 -6.60
C ASP A 117 -2.41 6.49 -6.59
N ASP A 118 -2.89 7.72 -6.42
CA ASP A 118 -2.07 8.93 -6.35
C ASP A 118 -1.15 8.94 -5.14
N LEU A 119 -1.63 8.51 -3.96
CA LEU A 119 -0.78 8.40 -2.77
C LEU A 119 0.33 7.36 -2.95
N ILE A 120 0.04 6.23 -3.59
CA ILE A 120 1.05 5.23 -3.93
C ILE A 120 2.05 5.81 -4.95
N ALA A 121 1.56 6.50 -5.98
CA ALA A 121 2.39 7.08 -7.02
C ALA A 121 3.28 8.22 -6.50
N LEU A 122 2.76 9.08 -5.63
CA LEU A 122 3.50 10.15 -4.95
C LEU A 122 4.55 9.58 -4.00
N SER A 123 4.19 8.57 -3.20
CA SER A 123 5.16 7.87 -2.35
C SER A 123 6.33 7.32 -3.16
N ALA A 124 6.05 6.65 -4.28
CA ALA A 124 7.06 6.14 -5.18
C ALA A 124 7.91 7.27 -5.78
N LEU A 125 7.30 8.34 -6.30
CA LEU A 125 8.00 9.48 -6.90
C LEU A 125 9.02 10.10 -5.94
N PHE A 126 8.59 10.38 -4.70
CA PHE A 126 9.45 10.98 -3.68
C PHE A 126 10.53 10.00 -3.20
N ARG A 127 10.21 8.71 -3.05
CA ARG A 127 11.18 7.68 -2.66
C ARG A 127 12.27 7.50 -3.71
N ASP A 128 11.90 7.39 -4.98
CA ASP A 128 12.81 7.24 -6.11
C ASP A 128 13.78 8.43 -6.20
N SER A 129 13.32 9.62 -5.84
CA SER A 129 14.07 10.87 -5.96
C SER A 129 14.65 11.38 -4.62
N TRP A 130 14.53 10.61 -3.53
CA TRP A 130 14.69 11.12 -2.15
C TRP A 130 16.05 11.77 -1.90
N THR A 131 17.12 11.15 -2.38
CA THR A 131 18.50 11.66 -2.23
C THR A 131 18.68 13.05 -2.80
N VAL A 132 17.88 13.44 -3.80
CA VAL A 132 17.94 14.73 -4.49
C VAL A 132 16.95 15.74 -3.91
N VAL A 133 15.78 15.27 -3.44
CA VAL A 133 14.67 16.15 -3.04
C VAL A 133 14.60 16.42 -1.54
N GLN A 134 15.21 15.59 -0.67
CA GLN A 134 15.07 15.68 0.79
C GLN A 134 15.39 17.06 1.40
N ALA A 135 16.33 17.81 0.81
CA ALA A 135 16.72 19.14 1.27
C ALA A 135 15.95 20.28 0.57
N LYS A 136 14.96 19.94 -0.27
CA LYS A 136 14.27 20.86 -1.20
C LYS A 136 12.75 20.75 -1.13
N THR A 137 12.23 19.91 -0.24
CA THR A 137 10.81 19.68 -0.03
C THR A 137 10.48 19.77 1.46
N ALA A 138 9.25 20.19 1.77
CA ALA A 138 8.72 20.09 3.14
C ALA A 138 8.15 18.69 3.44
N VAL A 139 7.96 17.86 2.40
CA VAL A 139 7.48 16.48 2.54
C VAL A 139 8.50 15.66 3.32
N THR A 140 8.03 15.01 4.38
CA THR A 140 8.82 14.21 5.30
C THR A 140 8.87 12.74 4.87
N ARG A 141 9.80 11.98 5.45
CA ARG A 141 9.93 10.55 5.16
C ARG A 141 8.74 9.77 5.73
N GLU A 142 8.22 10.24 6.85
CA GLU A 142 7.03 9.74 7.52
C GLU A 142 5.78 9.91 6.65
N GLU A 143 5.63 11.06 5.97
CA GLU A 143 4.54 11.29 5.01
C GLU A 143 4.64 10.40 3.76
N ILE A 144 5.86 10.15 3.28
CA ILE A 144 6.12 9.21 2.17
C ILE A 144 5.75 7.77 2.56
N ASP A 145 6.11 7.35 3.77
CA ASP A 145 5.74 6.03 4.27
C ASP A 145 4.23 5.94 4.53
N ARG A 146 3.63 7.00 5.10
CA ARG A 146 2.19 7.03 5.43
C ARG A 146 1.31 7.03 4.18
N SER A 147 1.71 7.74 3.12
CA SER A 147 0.96 7.76 1.85
C SER A 147 0.87 6.37 1.21
N ALA A 148 1.95 5.58 1.22
CA ALA A 148 1.91 4.20 0.72
C ALA A 148 0.94 3.31 1.53
N VAL A 149 0.91 3.49 2.86
CA VAL A 149 0.01 2.75 3.75
C VAL A 149 -1.45 3.16 3.50
N LEU A 150 -1.74 4.46 3.50
CA LEU A 150 -3.10 4.99 3.30
C LEU A 150 -3.66 4.62 1.93
N GLY A 151 -2.85 4.72 0.86
CA GLY A 151 -3.28 4.30 -0.47
C GLY A 151 -3.65 2.81 -0.51
N SER A 152 -2.84 1.96 0.11
CA SER A 152 -3.13 0.52 0.22
C SER A 152 -4.41 0.24 1.01
N GLN A 153 -4.59 0.90 2.16
CA GLN A 153 -5.78 0.76 2.99
C GLN A 153 -7.06 1.19 2.25
N LEU A 154 -7.00 2.30 1.49
CA LEU A 154 -8.12 2.75 0.67
C LEU A 154 -8.48 1.75 -0.44
N HIS A 155 -7.50 1.11 -1.10
CA HIS A 155 -7.78 0.03 -2.05
C HIS A 155 -8.47 -1.16 -1.39
N ILE A 156 -8.03 -1.55 -0.18
CA ILE A 156 -8.59 -2.68 0.57
C ILE A 156 -10.05 -2.41 0.92
N ALA A 157 -10.32 -1.27 1.56
CA ALA A 157 -11.66 -0.90 1.98
C ALA A 157 -12.63 -0.77 0.78
N ARG A 158 -12.12 -0.35 -0.38
CA ARG A 158 -12.87 -0.34 -1.65
C ARG A 158 -13.11 -1.72 -2.23
N GLY A 159 -12.12 -2.61 -2.20
CA GLY A 159 -12.24 -3.99 -2.68
C GLY A 159 -13.27 -4.78 -1.89
N ALA A 160 -13.23 -4.65 -0.56
CA ALA A 160 -14.21 -5.25 0.34
C ALA A 160 -15.66 -4.81 0.02
N ARG A 161 -15.86 -3.53 -0.32
CA ARG A 161 -17.18 -3.02 -0.73
C ARG A 161 -17.71 -3.68 -2.02
N ARG A 162 -16.85 -3.93 -3.01
CA ARG A 162 -17.26 -4.57 -4.29
C ARG A 162 -17.62 -6.04 -4.12
N VAL A 163 -16.85 -6.77 -3.31
CA VAL A 163 -17.14 -8.18 -3.02
C VAL A 163 -18.41 -8.33 -2.15
N GLY A 164 -18.64 -7.39 -1.23
CA GLY A 164 -19.84 -7.36 -0.38
C GLY A 164 -21.15 -7.05 -1.12
N THR A 165 -21.10 -6.41 -2.30
CA THR A 165 -22.28 -6.13 -3.14
C THR A 165 -22.65 -7.28 -4.08
N ASP A 166 -21.68 -8.10 -4.50
CA ASP A 166 -21.92 -9.22 -5.44
C ASP A 166 -22.27 -10.54 -4.74
N GLY A 167 -22.01 -10.65 -3.42
CA GLY A 167 -22.25 -11.87 -2.63
C GLY A 167 -23.69 -12.09 -2.15
N ARG A 168 -24.64 -11.18 -2.43
CA ARG A 168 -26.06 -11.32 -2.06
C ARG A 168 -26.98 -11.21 -3.27
N SER A 169 -26.85 -12.16 -4.19
CA SER A 169 -27.88 -12.49 -5.17
C SER A 169 -27.80 -13.98 -5.52
N GLY A 170 -27.95 -14.84 -4.50
CA GLY A 170 -28.35 -16.23 -4.73
C GLY A 170 -29.85 -16.27 -5.03
N PRO A 171 -30.33 -17.09 -5.99
CA PRO A 171 -31.72 -17.06 -6.42
C PRO A 171 -32.63 -17.46 -5.27
N ALA A 172 -33.60 -16.61 -4.96
CA ALA A 172 -34.71 -16.94 -4.07
C ALA A 172 -35.44 -18.16 -4.66
N HIS A 173 -35.20 -19.35 -4.11
CA HIS A 173 -36.06 -20.50 -4.31
C HIS A 173 -37.37 -20.21 -3.60
N SER A 174 -38.32 -19.66 -4.35
CA SER A 174 -39.72 -19.63 -4.00
C SER A 174 -40.20 -21.06 -3.76
N GLN A 175 -40.44 -21.37 -2.49
CA GLN A 175 -41.27 -22.50 -2.11
C GLN A 175 -42.69 -22.24 -2.64
N LEU A 176 -43.05 -22.87 -3.75
CA LEU A 176 -44.44 -23.17 -4.08
C LEU A 176 -44.77 -24.49 -3.39
N LEU A 177 -45.37 -24.35 -2.20
CA LEU A 177 -46.11 -25.41 -1.53
C LEU A 177 -47.32 -25.80 -2.39
N ARG A 178 -47.51 -27.12 -2.53
CA ARG A 178 -48.79 -27.74 -2.86
C ARG A 178 -49.73 -27.65 -1.66
#